data_AF-A0A1F7A5B1-F1
#
_entry.id   AF-A0A1F7A5B1-F1
#
_cell.length_a   1.000
_cell.length_b   1.000
_cell.length_c   1.000
_cell.angle_alpha   90.00
_cell.angle_beta   90.00
_cell.angle_gamma   90.00
#
_symmetry.space_group_name_H-M   'P 1'
#
loop_
_entity.id
_entity.type
_entity.pdbx_description
1 polymer ?
#
loop_
_entity_poly.entity_id
_entity_poly.type
_entity_poly.pdbx_seq_one_letter_code
_entity_poly.pdbx_strand_id
1 'polypeptide(L)'
;MKILLIIIPLLSLLASLGLYRYNGKKEILRFDLVQFFYAFILMPMIYIWFKSFLFFILRTEFAMSLTQANLLFWDTLYSVIFLFIYAFTVIHSLTKSFSLKREKDPLYDLFEHAEYYHLWVTHTIVFVGGMIISFFLALLNAWLDLPWMITQLQFYTVLIVGLVMASLIFKAFLITDFGDFRFLKLMKLISAFFLVLHICIYAFFEPSFSGEKVMYWYQLTTFFGLSVIGLIHENEPIGLPIHRRITNKFRWVRLRMIREIRRFSDRFQK
;
A
#
# COMPACT_ATOMS: atom_id res chain seq x y z
N MET A 1 14.82 21.21 -15.71
CA MET A 1 13.48 21.16 -15.07
C MET A 1 12.32 21.40 -16.04
N LYS A 2 12.28 22.52 -16.80
CA LYS A 2 11.17 22.83 -17.74
C LYS A 2 10.91 21.72 -18.79
N ILE A 3 11.96 21.10 -19.31
CA ILE A 3 11.87 20.00 -20.27
C ILE A 3 11.24 18.73 -19.65
N LEU A 4 11.55 18.41 -18.39
CA LEU A 4 10.95 17.28 -17.69
C LEU A 4 9.44 17.46 -17.47
N LEU A 5 9.01 18.70 -17.24
CA LEU A 5 7.57 19.02 -17.16
C LEU A 5 6.87 18.74 -18.49
N ILE A 6 7.49 18.92 -19.66
CA ILE A 6 6.82 18.64 -20.94
C ILE A 6 6.92 17.15 -21.31
N ILE A 7 8.05 16.52 -21.02
CA ILE A 7 8.33 15.13 -21.41
C ILE A 7 7.48 14.13 -20.62
N ILE A 8 7.26 14.32 -19.32
CA ILE A 8 6.55 13.34 -18.50
C ILE A 8 5.10 13.14 -18.97
N PRO A 9 4.25 14.18 -19.13
CA PRO A 9 2.88 14.00 -19.63
C PRO A 9 2.85 13.40 -21.03
N LEU A 10 3.76 13.84 -21.91
CA LEU A 10 3.85 13.35 -23.28
C LEU A 10 4.21 11.87 -23.33
N LEU A 11 5.23 11.44 -22.58
CA LEU A 11 5.60 10.03 -22.47
C LEU A 11 4.49 9.22 -21.80
N SER A 12 3.81 9.78 -20.81
CA SER A 12 2.66 9.15 -20.17
C SER A 12 1.52 8.92 -21.17
N LEU A 13 1.19 9.93 -21.99
CA LEU A 13 0.17 9.88 -23.03
C LEU A 13 0.53 8.86 -24.11
N LEU A 14 1.78 8.88 -24.59
CA LEU A 14 2.30 7.95 -25.61
C LEU A 14 2.33 6.51 -25.10
N ALA A 15 2.76 6.29 -23.85
CA ALA A 15 2.70 4.97 -23.21
C ALA A 15 1.26 4.48 -23.10
N SER A 16 0.34 5.39 -22.75
CA SER A 16 -1.08 5.11 -22.66
C SER A 16 -1.68 4.69 -24.03
N LEU A 17 -1.38 5.45 -25.08
CA LEU A 17 -1.84 5.17 -26.44
C LEU A 17 -1.23 3.86 -26.97
N GLY A 18 0.04 3.61 -26.66
CA GLY A 18 0.72 2.35 -26.95
C GLY A 18 0.02 1.16 -26.31
N LEU A 19 -0.26 1.24 -25.00
CA LEU A 19 -0.98 0.20 -24.26
C LEU A 19 -2.40 -0.02 -24.79
N TYR A 20 -3.12 1.05 -25.13
CA TYR A 20 -4.47 0.97 -25.69
C TYR A 20 -4.51 0.27 -27.06
N ARG A 21 -3.48 0.45 -27.91
CA ARG A 21 -3.40 -0.19 -29.23
C ARG A 21 -3.19 -1.71 -29.18
N TYR A 22 -2.63 -2.23 -28.08
CA TYR A 22 -2.41 -3.68 -27.91
C TYR A 22 -3.56 -4.41 -27.22
N ASN A 23 -4.63 -3.70 -26.80
CA ASN A 23 -5.86 -4.33 -26.32
C ASN A 23 -6.58 -5.03 -27.48
N GLY A 24 -6.53 -6.36 -27.49
CA GLY A 24 -7.33 -7.20 -28.40
C GLY A 24 -6.64 -8.45 -28.92
N LYS A 25 -5.31 -8.56 -28.87
CA LYS A 25 -4.59 -9.70 -29.50
C LYS A 25 -3.87 -10.64 -28.54
N LYS A 26 -3.64 -10.26 -27.28
CA LYS A 26 -3.03 -11.13 -26.25
C LYS A 26 -3.64 -10.81 -24.88
N GLU A 27 -4.11 -11.82 -24.15
CA GLU A 27 -4.72 -11.73 -22.80
C GLU A 27 -3.79 -11.16 -21.71
N ILE A 28 -2.56 -10.78 -22.06
CA ILE A 28 -1.51 -10.30 -21.16
C ILE A 28 -1.84 -8.92 -20.58
N LEU A 29 -2.61 -8.10 -21.29
CA LEU A 29 -3.14 -6.83 -20.78
C LEU A 29 -4.66 -6.97 -20.65
N ARG A 30 -5.10 -7.56 -19.53
CA ARG A 30 -6.52 -7.52 -19.17
C ARG A 30 -6.94 -6.05 -19.05
N PHE A 31 -8.06 -5.68 -19.66
CA PHE A 31 -8.60 -4.32 -19.68
C PHE A 31 -8.58 -3.65 -18.28
N ASP A 32 -8.83 -4.44 -17.24
CA ASP A 32 -8.81 -4.03 -15.84
C ASP A 32 -7.43 -3.55 -15.36
N LEU A 33 -6.33 -4.17 -15.82
CA LEU A 33 -4.96 -3.76 -15.48
C LEU A 33 -4.62 -2.41 -16.13
N VAL A 34 -5.03 -2.22 -17.38
CA VAL A 34 -4.81 -0.95 -18.09
C VAL A 34 -5.57 0.17 -17.38
N GLN A 35 -6.84 -0.02 -17.07
CA GLN A 35 -7.64 0.93 -16.29
C GLN A 35 -7.06 1.20 -14.91
N PHE A 36 -6.51 0.18 -14.26
CA PHE A 36 -5.80 0.34 -13.00
C PHE A 36 -4.59 1.26 -13.13
N PHE A 37 -3.71 1.03 -14.11
CA PHE A 37 -2.58 1.91 -14.38
C PHE A 37 -3.01 3.35 -14.69
N TYR A 38 -4.08 3.52 -15.48
CA TYR A 38 -4.65 4.84 -15.77
C TYR A 38 -5.13 5.55 -14.51
N ALA A 39 -5.99 4.89 -13.73
CA ALA A 39 -6.64 5.50 -12.58
C ALA A 39 -5.67 5.74 -11.42
N PHE A 40 -4.79 4.79 -11.11
CA PHE A 40 -4.01 4.80 -9.88
C PHE A 40 -2.56 5.27 -10.06
N ILE A 41 -2.04 5.34 -11.28
CA ILE A 41 -0.67 5.80 -11.54
C ILE A 41 -0.70 7.05 -12.44
N LEU A 42 -1.31 6.94 -13.61
CA LEU A 42 -1.31 8.03 -14.60
C LEU A 42 -2.03 9.27 -14.08
N MET A 43 -3.26 9.11 -13.58
CA MET A 43 -4.08 10.25 -13.13
C MET A 43 -3.48 10.98 -11.92
N PRO A 44 -2.96 10.31 -10.86
CA PRO A 44 -2.24 10.99 -9.79
C PRO A 44 -0.99 11.72 -10.27
N MET A 45 -0.23 11.16 -11.22
CA MET A 45 0.92 11.88 -11.80
C MET A 45 0.47 13.12 -12.58
N ILE A 46 -0.58 12.99 -13.39
CA ILE A 46 -1.18 14.10 -14.14
C ILE A 46 -1.70 15.18 -13.18
N TYR A 47 -2.33 14.79 -12.08
CA TYR A 47 -2.79 15.70 -11.03
C TYR A 47 -1.63 16.52 -10.46
N ILE A 48 -0.58 15.84 -9.97
CA ILE A 48 0.60 16.51 -9.41
C ILE A 48 1.23 17.44 -10.44
N TRP A 49 1.28 16.99 -11.70
CA TRP A 49 1.86 17.76 -12.78
C TRP A 49 1.08 19.04 -13.09
N PHE A 50 -0.21 18.93 -13.38
CA PHE A 50 -1.04 20.11 -13.67
C PHE A 50 -1.14 21.05 -12.47
N LYS A 51 -1.15 20.51 -11.25
CA LYS A 51 -1.09 21.31 -10.02
C LYS A 51 0.20 22.11 -9.94
N SER A 52 1.35 21.45 -10.18
CA SER A 52 2.65 22.12 -10.23
C SER A 52 2.71 23.20 -11.33
N PHE A 53 2.11 22.92 -12.49
CA PHE A 53 2.04 23.84 -13.61
C PHE A 53 1.14 25.05 -13.33
N LEU A 54 0.00 24.85 -12.67
CA LEU A 54 -0.89 25.92 -12.21
C LEU A 54 -0.14 26.86 -11.26
N PHE A 55 0.54 26.33 -10.25
CA PHE A 55 1.33 27.14 -9.31
C PHE A 55 2.49 27.86 -9.99
N PHE A 56 3.12 27.23 -10.98
CA PHE A 56 4.13 27.90 -11.82
C PHE A 56 3.53 29.11 -12.52
N ILE A 57 2.42 28.96 -13.26
CA ILE A 57 1.75 30.04 -13.99
C ILE A 57 1.31 31.18 -13.05
N LEU A 58 0.66 30.85 -11.93
CA LEU A 58 0.16 31.84 -10.98
C LEU A 58 1.31 32.69 -10.39
N ARG A 59 2.49 32.09 -10.19
CA ARG A 59 3.65 32.77 -9.62
C ARG A 59 4.49 33.51 -10.65
N THR A 60 4.72 32.94 -11.83
CA THR A 60 5.65 33.51 -12.83
C THR A 60 4.98 34.41 -13.83
N GLU A 61 3.82 34.01 -14.37
CA GLU A 61 3.16 34.75 -15.45
C GLU A 61 2.22 35.81 -14.91
N PHE A 62 1.42 35.46 -13.89
CA PHE A 62 0.47 36.40 -13.29
C PHE A 62 1.08 37.27 -12.19
N ALA A 63 2.34 37.02 -11.82
CA ALA A 63 3.08 37.74 -10.78
C ALA A 63 2.28 37.97 -9.48
N MET A 64 1.34 37.07 -9.16
CA MET A 64 0.50 37.23 -7.98
C MET A 64 1.38 37.06 -6.73
N SER A 65 1.37 38.04 -5.83
CA SER A 65 1.86 37.88 -4.46
C SER A 65 0.87 37.00 -3.69
N LEU A 66 0.99 35.68 -3.89
CA LEU A 66 0.09 34.73 -3.26
C LEU A 66 0.41 34.66 -1.77
N THR A 67 -0.47 35.24 -0.95
CA THR A 67 -0.50 34.97 0.49
C THR A 67 -0.74 33.48 0.73
N GLN A 68 -0.36 32.95 1.90
CA GLN A 68 -0.60 31.54 2.22
C GLN A 68 -2.08 31.14 2.11
N ALA A 69 -2.99 32.06 2.47
CA ALA A 69 -4.43 31.84 2.33
C ALA A 69 -4.84 31.67 0.85
N ASN A 70 -4.31 32.49 -0.05
CA ASN A 70 -4.58 32.38 -1.49
C ASN A 70 -3.97 31.10 -2.08
N LEU A 71 -2.76 30.70 -1.64
CA LEU A 71 -2.17 29.43 -2.04
C LEU A 71 -3.06 28.26 -1.66
N LEU A 72 -3.54 28.21 -0.41
CA LEU A 72 -4.43 27.16 0.07
C LEU A 72 -5.76 27.14 -0.69
N PHE A 73 -6.34 28.32 -0.98
CA PHE A 73 -7.58 28.42 -1.75
C PHE A 73 -7.42 27.83 -3.15
N TRP A 74 -6.40 28.25 -3.91
CA TRP A 74 -6.15 27.74 -5.26
C TRP A 74 -5.77 26.26 -5.27
N ASP A 75 -5.01 25.81 -4.27
CA ASP A 75 -4.69 24.40 -4.04
C ASP A 75 -5.96 23.56 -3.91
N THR A 76 -6.86 24.00 -3.03
CA THR A 76 -8.10 23.30 -2.69
C THR A 76 -9.05 23.32 -3.87
N LEU A 77 -9.27 24.48 -4.49
CA LEU A 77 -10.17 24.63 -5.64
C LEU A 77 -9.75 23.73 -6.79
N TYR A 78 -8.46 23.75 -7.15
CA TYR A 78 -7.93 22.89 -8.19
C TYR A 78 -8.10 21.40 -7.83
N SER A 79 -7.80 21.03 -6.58
CA SER A 79 -7.90 19.66 -6.11
C SER A 79 -9.33 19.12 -6.15
N VAL A 80 -10.30 19.95 -5.77
CA VAL A 80 -11.72 19.59 -5.82
C VAL A 80 -12.17 19.41 -7.27
N ILE A 81 -11.89 20.36 -8.16
CA ILE A 81 -12.26 20.26 -9.59
C ILE A 81 -11.62 19.03 -10.23
N PHE A 82 -10.33 18.81 -9.99
CA PHE A 82 -9.63 17.64 -10.51
C PHE A 82 -10.23 16.35 -9.97
N LEU A 83 -10.58 16.28 -8.68
CA LEU A 83 -11.21 15.12 -8.09
C LEU A 83 -12.53 14.77 -8.78
N PHE A 84 -13.37 15.77 -9.12
CA PHE A 84 -14.60 15.54 -9.86
C PHE A 84 -14.33 15.01 -11.28
N ILE A 85 -13.39 15.61 -12.02
CA ILE A 85 -13.02 15.16 -13.37
C ILE A 85 -12.45 13.73 -13.32
N TYR A 86 -11.60 13.46 -12.34
CA TYR A 86 -11.00 12.15 -12.10
C TYR A 86 -12.08 11.11 -11.79
N ALA A 87 -12.96 11.38 -10.83
CA ALA A 87 -14.04 10.48 -10.45
C ALA A 87 -14.96 10.19 -11.64
N PHE A 88 -15.35 11.22 -12.41
CA PHE A 88 -16.16 11.05 -13.61
C PHE A 88 -15.46 10.18 -14.65
N THR A 89 -14.17 10.43 -14.90
CA THR A 89 -13.37 9.66 -15.87
C THR A 89 -13.25 8.19 -15.45
N VAL A 90 -13.00 7.93 -14.18
CA VAL A 90 -12.90 6.56 -13.64
C VAL A 90 -14.25 5.84 -13.73
N ILE A 91 -15.35 6.48 -13.30
CA ILE A 91 -16.70 5.91 -13.38
C ILE A 91 -17.08 5.62 -14.85
N HIS A 92 -16.83 6.58 -15.75
CA HIS A 92 -17.10 6.40 -17.17
C HIS A 92 -16.28 5.24 -17.76
N SER A 93 -14.99 5.17 -17.41
CA SER A 93 -14.11 4.09 -17.87
C SER A 93 -14.63 2.73 -17.39
N LEU A 94 -14.94 2.59 -16.10
CA LEU A 94 -15.44 1.35 -15.49
C LEU A 94 -16.79 0.92 -16.11
N THR A 95 -17.74 1.84 -16.22
CA THR A 95 -19.06 1.55 -16.81
C THR A 95 -18.94 1.13 -18.28
N LYS A 96 -18.01 1.70 -19.05
CA LYS A 96 -17.73 1.25 -20.42
C LYS A 96 -17.10 -0.15 -20.45
N SER A 97 -16.16 -0.48 -19.56
CA SER A 97 -15.62 -1.85 -19.44
C SER A 97 -16.73 -2.85 -19.23
N PHE A 98 -17.64 -2.51 -18.32
CA PHE A 98 -18.72 -3.38 -17.90
C PHE A 98 -19.70 -3.63 -19.04
N SER A 99 -20.05 -2.58 -19.80
CA SER A 99 -20.86 -2.72 -21.02
C SER A 99 -20.21 -3.68 -22.01
N LEU A 100 -18.91 -3.50 -22.30
CA LEU A 100 -18.19 -4.32 -23.27
C LEU A 100 -18.04 -5.78 -22.82
N LYS A 101 -17.81 -6.03 -21.53
CA LYS A 101 -17.74 -7.39 -20.98
C LYS A 101 -19.10 -8.08 -21.03
N ARG A 102 -20.18 -7.38 -20.69
CA ARG A 102 -21.55 -7.90 -20.77
C ARG A 102 -21.98 -8.19 -22.21
N GLU A 103 -21.54 -7.38 -23.19
CA GLU A 103 -21.79 -7.64 -24.61
C GLU A 103 -21.06 -8.91 -25.11
N LYS A 104 -19.87 -9.19 -24.56
CA LYS A 104 -19.09 -10.39 -24.91
C LYS A 104 -19.61 -11.66 -24.22
N ASP A 105 -20.08 -11.53 -22.99
CA ASP A 105 -20.65 -12.61 -22.20
C ASP A 105 -21.90 -12.10 -21.45
N PRO A 106 -23.12 -12.42 -21.94
CA PRO A 106 -24.36 -11.98 -21.31
C PRO A 106 -24.59 -12.56 -19.91
N LEU A 107 -23.91 -13.66 -19.57
CA LEU A 107 -23.98 -14.32 -18.26
C LEU A 107 -22.89 -13.81 -17.30
N TYR A 108 -22.09 -12.83 -17.71
CA TYR A 108 -21.06 -12.25 -16.87
C TYR A 108 -21.67 -11.59 -15.62
N ASP A 109 -21.39 -12.17 -14.45
CA ASP A 109 -21.79 -11.58 -13.18
C ASP A 109 -20.93 -10.36 -12.87
N LEU A 110 -21.48 -9.20 -13.22
CA LEU A 110 -20.83 -7.93 -13.00
C LEU A 110 -20.67 -7.62 -11.51
N PHE A 111 -21.63 -8.02 -10.69
CA PHE A 111 -21.66 -7.68 -9.28
C PHE A 111 -20.60 -8.48 -8.54
N GLU A 112 -20.50 -9.79 -8.77
CA GLU A 112 -19.48 -10.63 -8.14
C GLU A 112 -18.06 -10.16 -8.50
N HIS A 113 -17.81 -9.80 -9.77
CA HIS A 113 -16.49 -9.35 -10.21
C HIS A 113 -16.13 -7.95 -9.69
N ALA A 114 -17.10 -7.03 -9.65
CA ALA A 114 -16.89 -5.70 -9.08
C ALA A 114 -16.68 -5.78 -7.56
N GLU A 115 -17.44 -6.66 -6.88
CA GLU A 115 -17.30 -6.96 -5.47
C GLU A 115 -15.92 -7.55 -5.18
N TYR A 116 -15.43 -8.51 -5.95
CA TYR A 116 -14.07 -9.04 -5.82
C TYR A 116 -13.00 -7.95 -5.91
N TYR A 117 -13.05 -7.07 -6.91
CA TYR A 117 -12.05 -6.01 -7.04
C TYR A 117 -12.16 -4.95 -5.94
N HIS A 118 -13.38 -4.54 -5.60
CA HIS A 118 -13.62 -3.55 -4.56
C HIS A 118 -13.18 -4.07 -3.19
N LEU A 119 -13.55 -5.29 -2.86
CA LEU A 119 -13.26 -5.88 -1.56
C LEU A 119 -11.82 -6.34 -1.44
N TRP A 120 -11.27 -7.02 -2.44
CA TRP A 120 -9.94 -7.62 -2.31
C TRP A 120 -8.82 -6.67 -2.76
N VAL A 121 -8.91 -6.13 -3.97
CA VAL A 121 -7.83 -5.32 -4.56
C VAL A 121 -7.76 -3.93 -3.94
N THR A 122 -8.90 -3.22 -3.83
CA THR A 122 -8.89 -1.87 -3.25
C THR A 122 -8.41 -1.90 -1.81
N HIS A 123 -8.90 -2.83 -0.99
CA HIS A 123 -8.48 -2.91 0.40
C HIS A 123 -7.00 -3.33 0.52
N THR A 124 -6.54 -4.30 -0.28
CA THR A 124 -5.12 -4.66 -0.32
C THR A 124 -4.26 -3.44 -0.66
N ILE A 125 -4.64 -2.65 -1.66
CA ILE A 125 -3.90 -1.43 -2.03
C ILE A 125 -3.95 -0.39 -0.92
N VAL A 126 -5.10 -0.17 -0.29
CA VAL A 126 -5.23 0.80 0.80
C VAL A 126 -4.34 0.42 1.98
N PHE A 127 -4.38 -0.84 2.42
CA PHE A 127 -3.57 -1.28 3.56
C PHE A 127 -2.08 -1.37 3.22
N VAL A 128 -1.71 -2.00 2.11
CA VAL A 128 -0.31 -2.13 1.70
C VAL A 128 0.27 -0.77 1.34
N GLY A 129 -0.48 0.06 0.60
CA GLY A 129 -0.08 1.44 0.29
C GLY A 129 0.09 2.29 1.55
N GLY A 130 -0.83 2.16 2.52
CA GLY A 130 -0.71 2.79 3.83
C GLY A 130 0.57 2.37 4.57
N MET A 131 0.88 1.06 4.59
CA MET A 131 2.10 0.53 5.19
C MET A 131 3.37 1.00 4.46
N ILE A 132 3.36 1.09 3.13
CA ILE A 132 4.49 1.61 2.34
C ILE A 132 4.75 3.08 2.71
N ILE A 133 3.70 3.91 2.73
CA ILE A 133 3.83 5.33 3.07
C ILE A 133 4.33 5.47 4.51
N SER A 134 3.75 4.72 5.45
CA SER A 134 4.15 4.78 6.85
C SER A 134 5.58 4.31 7.08
N PHE A 135 6.03 3.28 6.34
CA PHE A 135 7.41 2.83 6.31
C PHE A 135 8.37 3.92 5.81
N PHE A 136 8.05 4.62 4.71
CA PHE A 136 8.90 5.70 4.22
C PHE A 136 8.99 6.86 5.21
N LEU A 137 7.89 7.20 5.89
CA LEU A 137 7.91 8.20 6.97
C LEU A 137 8.80 7.77 8.13
N ALA A 138 8.73 6.50 8.54
CA ALA A 138 9.60 5.94 9.57
C ALA A 138 11.08 5.94 9.14
N LEU A 139 11.37 5.58 7.89
CA LEU A 139 12.72 5.59 7.34
C LEU A 139 13.30 7.02 7.29
N LEU A 140 12.51 7.99 6.82
CA LEU A 140 12.91 9.40 6.82
C LEU A 140 13.16 9.90 8.24
N ASN A 141 12.30 9.56 9.19
CA ASN A 141 12.51 9.96 10.59
C ASN A 141 13.70 9.25 11.25
N ALA A 142 13.98 8.00 10.91
CA ALA A 142 15.19 7.32 11.38
C ALA A 142 16.44 8.11 10.98
N TRP A 143 16.46 8.68 9.76
CA TRP A 143 17.55 9.53 9.29
C TRP A 143 17.49 10.97 9.84
N LEU A 144 16.30 11.58 9.88
CA LEU A 144 16.11 13.00 10.18
C LEU A 144 15.36 13.21 11.50
N ASP A 145 15.95 14.02 12.36
CA ASP A 145 15.33 14.43 13.62
C ASP A 145 14.14 15.35 13.35
N LEU A 146 12.99 14.99 13.91
CA LEU A 146 11.86 15.90 13.92
C LEU A 146 12.09 16.96 15.00
N PRO A 147 11.85 18.25 14.73
CA PRO A 147 12.08 19.34 15.67
C PRO A 147 10.99 19.41 16.76
N TRP A 148 10.42 18.26 17.15
CA TRP A 148 9.33 18.17 18.10
C TRP A 148 9.87 17.97 19.51
N MET A 149 9.67 18.97 20.36
CA MET A 149 9.93 18.86 21.79
C MET A 149 8.74 18.16 22.45
N ILE A 150 8.76 16.84 22.47
CA ILE A 150 7.79 16.05 23.24
C ILE A 150 8.38 15.64 24.58
N THR A 151 7.55 15.66 25.62
CA THR A 151 7.94 15.18 26.94
C THR A 151 8.07 13.65 26.94
N GLN A 152 8.82 13.10 27.89
CA GLN A 152 9.00 11.66 28.00
C GLN A 152 7.67 10.90 28.18
N LEU A 153 6.72 11.50 28.93
CA LEU A 153 5.37 10.94 29.10
C LEU A 153 4.60 10.90 27.77
N GLN A 154 4.67 11.98 26.97
CA GLN A 154 4.05 12.02 25.64
C GLN A 154 4.66 10.97 24.71
N PHE A 155 5.99 10.80 24.75
CA PHE A 155 6.68 9.79 23.96
C PHE A 155 6.16 8.37 24.28
N TYR A 156 6.13 7.97 25.55
CA TYR A 156 5.57 6.66 25.94
C TYR A 156 4.08 6.51 25.59
N THR A 157 3.31 7.59 25.71
CA THR A 157 1.89 7.60 25.31
C THR A 157 1.75 7.28 23.83
N VAL A 158 2.59 7.86 22.96
CA VAL A 158 2.57 7.57 21.52
C VAL A 158 2.89 6.10 21.23
N LEU A 159 3.83 5.49 21.97
CA LEU A 159 4.14 4.06 21.81
C LEU A 159 2.95 3.16 22.18
N ILE A 160 2.23 3.48 23.26
CA ILE A 160 1.01 2.77 23.66
C ILE A 160 -0.07 2.94 22.59
N VAL A 161 -0.24 4.15 22.06
CA VAL A 161 -1.17 4.42 20.94
C VAL A 161 -0.81 3.57 19.73
N GLY A 162 0.47 3.36 19.42
CA GLY A 162 0.91 2.47 18.34
C GLY A 162 0.41 1.03 18.50
N LEU A 163 0.46 0.47 19.71
CA LEU A 163 -0.07 -0.86 20.01
C LEU A 163 -1.61 -0.93 19.92
N VAL A 164 -2.30 0.11 20.38
CA VAL A 164 -3.76 0.21 20.24
C VAL A 164 -4.15 0.29 18.75
N MET A 165 -3.44 1.10 17.97
CA MET A 165 -3.65 1.23 16.53
C MET A 165 -3.37 -0.08 15.80
N ALA A 166 -2.37 -0.85 16.20
CA ALA A 166 -2.15 -2.19 15.67
C ALA A 166 -3.40 -3.09 15.85
N SER A 167 -4.05 -3.02 17.01
CA SER A 167 -5.28 -3.79 17.28
C SER A 167 -6.45 -3.35 16.40
N LEU A 168 -6.61 -2.03 16.20
CA LEU A 168 -7.65 -1.47 15.34
C LEU A 168 -7.43 -1.82 13.86
N ILE A 169 -6.20 -1.69 13.37
CA ILE A 169 -5.83 -2.06 11.99
C ILE A 169 -6.04 -3.57 11.79
N PHE A 170 -5.64 -4.40 12.77
CA PHE A 170 -5.86 -5.84 12.69
C PHE A 170 -7.36 -6.19 12.64
N LYS A 171 -8.19 -5.49 13.44
CA LYS A 171 -9.66 -5.64 13.37
C LYS A 171 -10.20 -5.22 12.01
N ALA A 172 -9.64 -4.19 11.39
CA ALA A 172 -9.99 -3.82 10.02
C ALA A 172 -9.63 -4.94 9.03
N PHE A 173 -8.46 -5.59 9.18
CA PHE A 173 -8.13 -6.76 8.34
C PHE A 173 -9.13 -7.90 8.48
N LEU A 174 -9.62 -8.15 9.70
CA LEU A 174 -10.61 -9.20 9.97
C LEU A 174 -11.94 -8.90 9.28
N ILE A 175 -12.41 -7.65 9.37
CA ILE A 175 -13.67 -7.23 8.75
C ILE A 175 -13.58 -7.33 7.21
N THR A 176 -12.38 -7.12 6.66
CA THR A 176 -12.11 -7.23 5.22
C THR A 176 -11.87 -8.68 4.75
N ASP A 177 -11.68 -9.65 5.65
CA ASP A 177 -11.47 -11.05 5.27
C ASP A 177 -12.82 -11.75 5.03
N PHE A 178 -13.32 -11.72 3.79
CA PHE A 178 -14.62 -12.28 3.37
C PHE A 178 -14.63 -13.83 3.29
N GLY A 179 -14.11 -14.51 4.31
CA GLY A 179 -14.19 -15.97 4.46
C GLY A 179 -13.19 -16.79 3.63
N ASP A 180 -12.43 -16.16 2.76
CA ASP A 180 -11.47 -16.84 1.88
C ASP A 180 -10.08 -17.05 2.53
N PHE A 181 -9.84 -16.44 3.69
CA PHE A 181 -8.59 -16.42 4.49
C PHE A 181 -7.31 -15.94 3.80
N ARG A 182 -7.34 -15.83 2.47
CA ARG A 182 -6.22 -15.42 1.61
C ARG A 182 -5.80 -13.99 1.88
N PHE A 183 -6.77 -13.09 2.11
CA PHE A 183 -6.51 -11.68 2.41
C PHE A 183 -5.80 -11.52 3.75
N LEU A 184 -6.35 -12.08 4.83
CA LEU A 184 -5.75 -11.93 6.15
C LEU A 184 -4.39 -12.64 6.26
N LYS A 185 -4.21 -13.79 5.59
CA LYS A 185 -2.90 -14.44 5.49
C LYS A 185 -1.86 -13.56 4.79
N LEU A 186 -2.26 -12.88 3.71
CA LEU A 186 -1.41 -11.92 3.00
C LEU A 186 -1.06 -10.73 3.91
N MET A 187 -2.03 -10.12 4.58
CA MET A 187 -1.79 -8.97 5.46
C MET A 187 -0.88 -9.31 6.65
N LYS A 188 -1.02 -10.51 7.24
CA LYS A 188 -0.10 -11.01 8.29
C LYS A 188 1.34 -11.14 7.76
N LEU A 189 1.51 -11.70 6.56
CA LEU A 189 2.83 -11.84 5.94
C LEU A 189 3.46 -10.48 5.64
N ILE A 190 2.68 -9.55 5.08
CA ILE A 190 3.14 -8.21 4.75
C ILE A 190 3.50 -7.43 6.03
N SER A 191 2.70 -7.53 7.08
CA SER A 191 2.98 -6.90 8.38
C SER A 191 4.27 -7.42 9.00
N ALA A 192 4.50 -8.75 8.96
CA ALA A 192 5.74 -9.37 9.41
C ALA A 192 6.95 -8.93 8.57
N PHE A 193 6.77 -8.80 7.26
CA PHE A 193 7.81 -8.27 6.36
C PHE A 193 8.18 -6.83 6.72
N PHE A 194 7.21 -5.94 6.92
CA PHE A 194 7.49 -4.56 7.34
C PHE A 194 8.13 -4.48 8.72
N LEU A 195 7.77 -5.35 9.67
CA LEU A 195 8.46 -5.45 10.95
C LEU A 195 9.96 -5.79 10.75
N VAL A 196 10.27 -6.78 9.92
CA VAL A 196 11.67 -7.15 9.60
C VAL A 196 12.40 -5.96 8.99
N LEU A 197 11.78 -5.21 8.06
CA LEU A 197 12.39 -4.01 7.51
C LEU A 197 12.68 -2.94 8.58
N HIS A 198 11.79 -2.72 9.55
CA HIS A 198 12.04 -1.77 10.64
C HIS A 198 13.16 -2.23 11.59
N ILE A 199 13.30 -3.54 11.82
CA ILE A 199 14.42 -4.11 12.58
C ILE A 199 15.73 -3.93 11.82
N CYS A 200 15.74 -4.11 10.50
CA CYS A 200 16.92 -3.80 9.69
C CYS A 200 17.28 -2.31 9.78
N ILE A 201 16.30 -1.40 9.68
CA ILE A 201 16.53 0.04 9.86
C ILE A 201 17.14 0.31 11.24
N TYR A 202 16.64 -0.32 12.31
CA TYR A 202 17.22 -0.21 13.64
C TYR A 202 18.71 -0.57 13.64
N ALA A 203 19.05 -1.72 13.06
CA ALA A 203 20.41 -2.25 13.04
C ALA A 203 21.39 -1.42 12.19
N PHE A 204 20.92 -0.73 11.15
CA PHE A 204 21.77 0.08 10.27
C PHE A 204 21.88 1.55 10.68
N PHE A 205 20.81 2.14 11.21
CA PHE A 205 20.74 3.57 11.50
C PHE A 205 20.82 3.89 12.99
N GLU A 206 20.62 2.91 13.86
CA GLU A 206 20.66 3.06 15.33
C GLU A 206 19.87 4.29 15.83
N PRO A 207 18.60 4.46 15.42
CA PRO A 207 17.83 5.65 15.81
C PRO A 207 17.74 5.73 17.34
N SER A 208 18.04 6.90 17.88
CA SER A 208 18.01 7.13 19.33
C SER A 208 16.60 6.91 19.88
N PHE A 209 16.51 6.37 21.11
CA PHE A 209 15.23 6.20 21.82
C PHE A 209 14.76 7.53 22.40
N SER A 210 14.44 8.48 21.52
CA SER A 210 14.06 9.85 21.85
C SER A 210 12.79 10.29 21.11
N GLY A 211 12.21 11.41 21.55
CA GLY A 211 11.05 12.00 20.90
C GLY A 211 11.29 12.54 19.49
N GLU A 212 12.54 12.84 19.15
CA GLU A 212 12.94 13.28 17.80
C GLU A 212 12.72 12.17 16.76
N LYS A 213 12.80 10.91 17.21
CA LYS A 213 12.60 9.68 16.42
C LYS A 213 11.21 9.06 16.64
N VAL A 214 10.23 9.84 17.12
CA VAL A 214 8.91 9.31 17.53
C VAL A 214 8.16 8.60 16.41
N MET A 215 8.26 9.06 15.16
CA MET A 215 7.55 8.41 14.04
C MET A 215 8.13 7.02 13.74
N TYR A 216 9.45 6.87 13.81
CA TYR A 216 10.09 5.57 13.68
C TYR A 216 9.61 4.61 14.77
N TRP A 217 9.66 5.03 16.05
CA TRP A 217 9.25 4.18 17.17
C TRP A 217 7.76 3.86 17.18
N TYR A 218 6.91 4.81 16.79
CA TYR A 218 5.48 4.59 16.61
C TYR A 218 5.19 3.52 15.54
N GLN A 219 5.85 3.59 14.38
CA GLN A 219 5.64 2.59 13.33
C GLN A 219 6.20 1.22 13.72
N LEU A 220 7.39 1.16 14.34
CA LEU A 220 7.97 -0.08 14.84
C LEU A 220 7.02 -0.77 15.84
N THR A 221 6.50 -0.05 16.83
CA THR A 221 5.55 -0.59 17.81
C THR A 221 4.24 -1.04 17.16
N THR A 222 3.74 -0.30 16.17
CA THR A 222 2.54 -0.67 15.41
C THR A 222 2.74 -1.98 14.63
N PHE A 223 3.83 -2.11 13.86
CA PHE A 223 4.14 -3.34 13.11
C PHE A 223 4.48 -4.52 14.01
N PHE A 224 5.12 -4.25 15.15
CA PHE A 224 5.34 -5.26 16.19
C PHE A 224 4.00 -5.79 16.72
N GLY A 225 3.10 -4.89 17.12
CA GLY A 225 1.75 -5.24 17.55
C GLY A 225 0.98 -6.02 16.50
N LEU A 226 0.99 -5.58 15.24
CA LEU A 226 0.33 -6.27 14.13
C LEU A 226 0.88 -7.68 13.91
N SER A 227 2.19 -7.84 14.00
CA SER A 227 2.84 -9.14 13.84
C SER A 227 2.53 -10.07 15.02
N VAL A 228 2.56 -9.57 16.25
CA VAL A 228 2.21 -10.34 17.45
C VAL A 228 0.75 -10.78 17.42
N ILE A 229 -0.18 -9.85 17.17
CA ILE A 229 -1.60 -10.17 17.02
C ILE A 229 -1.81 -11.14 15.87
N GLY A 230 -1.14 -10.93 14.73
CA GLY A 230 -1.22 -11.81 13.57
C GLY A 230 -0.70 -13.23 13.83
N LEU A 231 0.30 -13.38 14.70
CA LEU A 231 0.82 -14.68 15.15
C LEU A 231 -0.12 -15.39 16.12
N ILE A 232 -0.74 -14.64 17.04
CA ILE A 232 -1.69 -15.18 18.02
C ILE A 232 -3.03 -15.53 17.35
N HIS A 233 -3.47 -14.71 16.40
CA HIS A 233 -4.74 -14.90 15.73
C HIS A 233 -4.68 -16.09 14.76
N GLU A 234 -5.49 -17.10 15.03
CA GLU A 234 -5.66 -18.27 14.19
C GLU A 234 -6.88 -18.09 13.29
N ASN A 235 -6.70 -18.31 11.99
CA ASN A 235 -7.78 -18.28 10.99
C ASN A 235 -8.22 -19.69 10.58
N GLU A 236 -7.58 -20.73 11.10
CA GLU A 236 -7.94 -22.09 10.71
C GLU A 236 -9.22 -22.48 11.47
N PRO A 237 -10.21 -23.10 10.78
CA PRO A 237 -11.37 -23.67 11.46
C PRO A 237 -10.87 -24.58 12.59
N ILE A 238 -11.45 -24.35 13.77
CA ILE A 238 -11.12 -24.89 15.09
C ILE A 238 -10.59 -26.33 15.02
N GLY A 239 -9.47 -26.61 15.71
CA GLY A 239 -9.05 -28.00 15.91
C GLY A 239 -7.99 -28.29 16.96
N LEU A 240 -7.03 -27.40 17.25
CA LEU A 240 -5.92 -27.77 18.16
C LEU A 240 -5.47 -26.62 19.07
N PRO A 241 -5.21 -26.83 20.37
CA PRO A 241 -4.68 -25.77 21.23
C PRO A 241 -3.30 -25.26 20.76
N ILE A 242 -3.01 -23.97 21.01
CA ILE A 242 -1.81 -23.22 20.53
C ILE A 242 -0.50 -24.00 20.74
N HIS A 243 -0.30 -24.59 21.92
CA HIS A 243 0.92 -25.34 22.23
C HIS A 243 1.14 -26.55 21.31
N ARG A 244 0.06 -27.25 20.90
CA ARG A 244 0.11 -28.37 19.94
C ARG A 244 0.42 -27.92 18.52
N ARG A 245 -0.02 -26.72 18.14
CA ARG A 245 0.26 -26.15 16.81
C ARG A 245 1.70 -25.67 16.69
N ILE A 246 2.22 -24.99 17.71
CA ILE A 246 3.63 -24.60 17.77
C ILE A 246 4.52 -25.84 17.66
N THR A 247 4.25 -26.87 18.47
CA THR A 247 4.99 -28.14 18.39
C THR A 247 4.85 -28.82 17.04
N ASN A 248 3.66 -28.82 16.42
CA ASN A 248 3.47 -29.40 15.08
C ASN A 248 4.23 -28.62 13.99
N LYS A 249 4.28 -27.29 14.06
CA LYS A 249 5.02 -26.44 13.11
C LYS A 249 6.52 -26.67 13.24
N PHE A 250 7.04 -26.71 14.47
CA PHE A 250 8.44 -27.08 14.73
C PHE A 250 8.76 -28.51 14.30
N ARG A 251 7.84 -29.46 14.51
CA ARG A 251 7.99 -30.84 14.05
C ARG A 251 8.07 -30.92 12.53
N TRP A 252 7.24 -30.16 11.81
CA TRP A 252 7.28 -30.12 10.34
C TRP A 252 8.57 -29.51 9.81
N VAL A 253 9.04 -28.40 10.40
CA VAL A 253 10.34 -27.78 10.07
C VAL A 253 11.48 -28.75 10.33
N ARG A 254 11.49 -29.42 11.50
CA ARG A 254 12.49 -30.44 11.85
C ARG A 254 12.49 -31.60 10.84
N LEU A 255 11.32 -32.11 10.47
CA LEU A 255 11.20 -33.20 9.49
C LEU A 255 11.68 -32.79 8.10
N ARG A 256 11.40 -31.56 7.67
CA ARG A 256 11.89 -31.02 6.40
C ARG A 256 13.42 -30.90 6.40
N MET A 257 13.97 -30.37 7.48
CA MET A 257 15.42 -30.21 7.67
C MET A 257 16.12 -31.58 7.67
N ILE A 258 15.58 -32.59 8.35
CA ILE A 258 16.12 -33.96 8.32
C ILE A 258 16.10 -34.55 6.90
N ARG A 259 15.01 -34.33 6.13
CA ARG A 259 14.95 -34.80 4.74
C ARG A 259 15.99 -34.11 3.86
N GLU A 260 16.23 -32.82 4.05
CA GLU A 260 17.24 -32.09 3.27
C GLU A 260 18.66 -32.52 3.64
N ILE A 261 18.95 -32.72 4.93
CA ILE A 261 20.25 -33.26 5.39
C ILE A 261 20.49 -34.65 4.79
N ARG A 262 19.48 -35.53 4.78
CA ARG A 262 19.61 -36.87 4.19
C ARG A 262 19.86 -36.80 2.68
N ARG A 263 19.11 -35.97 1.95
CA ARG A 263 19.35 -35.74 0.51
C ARG A 263 20.73 -35.16 0.22
N PHE A 264 21.27 -34.35 1.13
CA PHE A 264 22.62 -33.79 1.01
C PHE A 264 23.66 -34.91 1.21
N SER A 265 23.53 -35.71 2.27
CA SER A 265 24.39 -36.87 2.53
C SER A 265 24.43 -37.86 1.35
N ASP A 266 23.27 -38.17 0.77
CA ASP A 266 23.16 -39.11 -0.36
C ASP A 266 23.84 -38.58 -1.64
N ARG A 267 24.05 -37.26 -1.77
CA ARG A 267 24.80 -36.67 -2.90
C ARG A 267 26.31 -36.72 -2.73
N PHE A 268 26.82 -36.85 -1.50
CA PHE A 268 28.26 -36.92 -1.22
C PHE A 268 28.80 -38.36 -1.15
N GLN A 269 27.91 -39.36 -1.12
CA GLN A 269 28.28 -40.78 -1.16
C GLN A 269 28.27 -41.37 -2.59
N LYS A 270 27.92 -40.57 -3.60
CA LYS A 270 28.07 -40.91 -5.03
C LYS A 270 29.25 -40.14 -5.60
#